data_AF-A0A7J4ETM6-F1
#
_entry.id   AF-A0A7J4ETM6-F1
#
_cell.length_a   1.000
_cell.length_b   1.000
_cell.length_c   1.000
_cell.angle_alpha   90.00
_cell.angle_beta   90.00
_cell.angle_gamma   90.00
#
_symmetry.space_group_name_H-M   'P 1'
#
loop_
_entity.id
_entity.type
_entity.pdbx_description
1 polymer ?
#
loop_
_entity_poly.entity_id
_entity_poly.type
_entity_poly.pdbx_seq_one_letter_code
_entity_poly.pdbx_strand_id
1 'polypeptide(L)'
;MKKLLILDTTLRDGEQTPGVSLNVEQKLMIAEALDSLGVDIIEAGTAIASEGDFKSIKEISKRGLNAEICSFARIKKEDVDAAADADADSLFMVAPSSKTHIETKFRNKSEEDVIEMSVEAIEYAKERGLTVEFGGEDASRADLNFIKRLYHSAINAGASRLTYTDTVGVLTPERAEKVLRELTNEFNVPVAIHCHDDFGLATVNTIYGVKGGAKEFHCTVNGIGERAGNASLEEVVMALEFLYGIKTKIDKKKIYNTSKLIEKLTRVLIPANKPIIGENAFTHESGIHTSAILRNSSTYEPITPETIGRKRQLVLGKHAGGASVKAIMNELGYKATKEQMKEILSRIKDVGDKGKTVTDADVRTIIETVLQIKREKRVKLEDLSIVSGVRVTPTASVKLRINGDEKIEAAVGVGPVDAAINAIKKALTGFGNIELVSYRVDAITGGTDALVDVVVQLKSGDKIVTARGARTDIIMASVEAVLEGLNMLI
;
A
#
# COMPACT_ATOMS: atom_id res chain seq x y z
N MET A 1 -4.70 25.06 18.92
CA MET A 1 -4.53 23.63 19.28
C MET A 1 -3.05 23.30 19.10
N LYS A 2 -2.42 22.57 20.04
CA LYS A 2 -1.06 22.04 19.84
C LYS A 2 -1.10 21.03 18.67
N LYS A 3 -0.04 21.01 17.85
CA LYS A 3 0.11 20.17 16.65
C LYS A 3 0.06 18.67 17.05
N LEU A 4 -0.69 17.86 16.29
CA LEU A 4 -0.67 16.39 16.38
C LEU A 4 0.47 15.88 15.50
N LEU A 5 1.41 15.14 16.07
CA LEU A 5 2.55 14.55 15.36
C LEU A 5 2.19 13.17 14.80
N ILE A 6 2.84 12.80 13.71
CA ILE A 6 2.70 11.48 13.08
C ILE A 6 4.08 10.88 12.92
N LEU A 7 4.31 9.76 13.61
CA LEU A 7 5.47 8.90 13.40
C LEU A 7 5.07 7.77 12.45
N ASP A 8 5.70 7.71 11.30
CA ASP A 8 5.56 6.57 10.39
C ASP A 8 6.70 5.58 10.61
N THR A 9 6.34 4.32 10.90
CA THR A 9 7.27 3.21 11.14
C THR A 9 7.23 2.17 10.01
N THR A 10 6.87 2.59 8.79
CA THR A 10 6.87 1.69 7.62
C THR A 10 8.26 1.09 7.38
N LEU A 11 9.32 1.87 7.60
CA LEU A 11 10.72 1.49 7.37
C LEU A 11 11.36 0.66 8.49
N ARG A 12 10.69 0.52 9.63
CA ARG A 12 11.15 -0.31 10.75
C ARG A 12 10.15 -1.41 11.02
N ASP A 13 9.03 -1.10 11.67
CA ASP A 13 8.05 -2.11 12.05
C ASP A 13 7.34 -2.69 10.83
N GLY A 14 7.05 -1.85 9.83
CA GLY A 14 6.49 -2.30 8.55
C GLY A 14 7.39 -3.28 7.80
N GLU A 15 8.71 -3.15 7.90
CA GLU A 15 9.65 -4.10 7.33
C GLU A 15 9.71 -5.43 8.10
N GLN A 16 9.28 -5.46 9.36
CA GLN A 16 9.17 -6.70 10.13
C GLN A 16 8.01 -7.60 9.65
N THR A 17 7.21 -7.16 8.67
CA THR A 17 6.27 -8.04 7.98
C THR A 17 7.01 -9.23 7.36
N PRO A 18 6.57 -10.48 7.61
CA PRO A 18 7.23 -11.67 7.09
C PRO A 18 7.42 -11.63 5.56
N GLY A 19 8.67 -11.75 5.12
CA GLY A 19 9.03 -11.77 3.69
C GLY A 19 9.33 -10.41 3.08
N VAL A 20 9.21 -9.32 3.86
CA VAL A 20 9.68 -7.99 3.44
C VAL A 20 11.16 -7.84 3.75
N SER A 21 11.92 -7.33 2.79
CA SER A 21 13.33 -6.97 2.97
C SER A 21 13.68 -5.87 1.97
N LEU A 22 14.03 -4.69 2.49
CA LEU A 22 14.30 -3.50 1.70
C LEU A 22 15.79 -3.21 1.70
N ASN A 23 16.36 -2.97 0.52
CA ASN A 23 17.71 -2.44 0.42
C ASN A 23 17.74 -0.92 0.67
N VAL A 24 18.95 -0.36 0.82
CA VAL A 24 19.19 1.07 1.10
C VAL A 24 18.44 1.99 0.13
N GLU A 25 18.50 1.72 -1.17
CA GLU A 25 17.85 2.54 -2.20
C GLU A 25 16.31 2.49 -2.07
N GLN A 26 15.77 1.30 -1.78
CA GLN A 26 14.33 1.14 -1.54
C GLN A 26 13.88 1.88 -0.29
N LYS A 27 14.66 1.84 0.78
CA LYS A 27 14.39 2.59 2.00
C LYS A 27 14.43 4.10 1.76
N LEU A 28 15.42 4.58 0.98
CA LEU A 28 15.51 5.99 0.61
C LEU A 28 14.30 6.46 -0.19
N MET A 29 13.87 5.69 -1.20
CA MET A 29 12.66 6.01 -1.98
C MET A 29 11.40 6.11 -1.11
N ILE A 30 11.25 5.22 -0.13
CA ILE A 30 10.12 5.25 0.81
C ILE A 30 10.24 6.46 1.76
N ALA A 31 11.43 6.73 2.31
CA ALA A 31 11.65 7.88 3.19
C ALA A 31 11.32 9.21 2.50
N GLU A 32 11.75 9.40 1.25
CA GLU A 32 11.40 10.58 0.45
C GLU A 32 9.90 10.68 0.18
N ALA A 33 9.23 9.55 -0.08
CA ALA A 33 7.79 9.52 -0.27
C ALA A 33 7.01 9.85 1.01
N LEU A 34 7.49 9.39 2.17
CA LEU A 34 6.93 9.70 3.49
C LEU A 34 7.15 11.18 3.87
N ASP A 35 8.34 11.72 3.64
CA ASP A 35 8.64 13.14 3.86
C ASP A 35 7.75 14.03 2.98
N SER A 36 7.66 13.69 1.69
CA SER A 36 6.80 14.39 0.73
C SER A 36 5.32 14.29 1.07
N LEU A 37 4.87 13.15 1.63
CA LEU A 37 3.52 12.96 2.15
C LEU A 37 3.26 13.86 3.37
N GLY A 38 4.31 14.21 4.11
CA GLY A 38 4.26 15.10 5.26
C GLY A 38 4.07 14.35 6.57
N VAL A 39 4.83 13.28 6.84
CA VAL A 39 4.93 12.72 8.20
C VAL A 39 5.87 13.58 9.07
N ASP A 40 5.70 13.58 10.39
CA ASP A 40 6.57 14.36 11.31
C ASP A 40 7.85 13.65 11.64
N ILE A 41 7.77 12.33 11.82
CA ILE A 41 8.90 11.49 12.21
C ILE A 41 8.89 10.25 11.32
N ILE A 42 10.05 9.87 10.81
CA ILE A 42 10.25 8.62 10.08
C ILE A 42 11.12 7.73 10.95
N GLU A 43 10.56 6.62 11.46
CA GLU A 43 11.36 5.58 12.10
C GLU A 43 12.00 4.72 11.00
N ALA A 44 13.26 5.04 10.68
CA ALA A 44 13.95 4.61 9.47
C ALA A 44 14.59 3.21 9.56
N GLY A 45 14.50 2.54 10.72
CA GLY A 45 15.01 1.20 10.94
C GLY A 45 15.55 1.01 12.35
N THR A 46 16.35 -0.05 12.54
CA THR A 46 17.10 -0.27 13.79
C THR A 46 18.59 -0.26 13.45
N ALA A 47 19.31 0.83 13.77
CA ALA A 47 20.70 1.02 13.32
C ALA A 47 21.63 -0.15 13.65
N ILE A 48 21.46 -0.81 14.80
CA ILE A 48 22.29 -1.94 15.23
C ILE A 48 21.87 -3.29 14.60
N ALA A 49 20.70 -3.39 13.98
CA ALA A 49 20.16 -4.67 13.52
C ALA A 49 20.96 -5.26 12.34
N SER A 50 21.45 -4.42 11.44
CA SER A 50 22.30 -4.83 10.33
C SER A 50 23.13 -3.67 9.76
N GLU A 51 24.19 -3.98 9.02
CA GLU A 51 24.94 -2.98 8.26
C GLU A 51 24.05 -2.26 7.22
N GLY A 52 23.05 -2.96 6.67
CA GLY A 52 22.07 -2.38 5.76
C GLY A 52 21.21 -1.32 6.43
N ASP A 53 20.73 -1.57 7.65
CA ASP A 53 19.93 -0.62 8.43
C ASP A 53 20.77 0.59 8.85
N PHE A 54 21.98 0.36 9.36
CA PHE A 54 22.92 1.42 9.70
C PHE A 54 23.15 2.36 8.52
N LYS A 55 23.49 1.81 7.34
CA LYS A 55 23.72 2.59 6.12
C LYS A 55 22.44 3.32 5.68
N SER A 56 21.29 2.66 5.76
CA SER A 56 20.01 3.26 5.34
C SER A 56 19.66 4.48 6.19
N ILE A 57 19.74 4.37 7.52
CA ILE A 57 19.48 5.49 8.44
C ILE A 57 20.49 6.61 8.17
N LYS A 58 21.77 6.28 7.97
CA LYS A 58 22.81 7.27 7.68
C LYS A 58 22.60 8.04 6.37
N GLU A 59 22.21 7.35 5.31
CA GLU A 59 21.91 8.00 4.02
C GLU A 59 20.62 8.81 4.07
N ILE A 60 19.58 8.32 4.76
CA ILE A 60 18.31 9.05 4.94
C ILE A 60 18.54 10.33 5.76
N SER A 61 19.29 10.25 6.85
CA SER A 61 19.58 11.41 7.72
C SER A 61 20.35 12.52 6.99
N LYS A 62 21.19 12.16 6.01
CA LYS A 62 21.92 13.11 5.17
C LYS A 62 21.12 13.70 4.02
N ARG A 63 19.89 13.21 3.79
CA ARG A 63 19.10 13.57 2.61
C ARG A 63 18.48 14.96 2.69
N GLY A 64 18.46 15.58 3.88
CA GLY A 64 17.88 16.90 4.11
C GLY A 64 16.34 16.88 4.03
N LEU A 65 15.73 15.82 4.56
CA LEU A 65 14.27 15.69 4.68
C LEU A 65 13.73 16.69 5.72
N ASN A 66 12.43 16.98 5.64
CA ASN A 66 11.75 17.84 6.61
C ASN A 66 11.32 17.07 7.87
N ALA A 67 11.12 15.76 7.75
CA ALA A 67 10.80 14.87 8.87
C ALA A 67 12.02 14.60 9.76
N GLU A 68 11.78 14.43 11.05
CA GLU A 68 12.76 13.94 12.02
C GLU A 68 13.09 12.47 11.71
N ILE A 69 14.37 12.12 11.62
CA ILE A 69 14.83 10.76 11.33
C ILE A 69 15.12 10.04 12.65
N CYS A 70 14.29 9.03 12.94
CA CYS A 70 14.31 8.26 14.17
C CYS A 70 14.88 6.86 13.91
N SER A 71 15.71 6.36 14.83
CA SER A 71 16.08 4.93 14.89
C SER A 71 15.38 4.27 16.07
N PHE A 72 14.92 3.04 15.88
CA PHE A 72 14.55 2.18 17.01
C PHE A 72 15.78 1.80 17.82
N ALA A 73 15.65 1.67 19.14
CA ALA A 73 16.69 1.15 20.02
C ALA A 73 16.12 0.32 21.18
N ARG A 74 16.86 -0.72 21.58
CA ARG A 74 16.70 -1.33 22.91
C ARG A 74 17.31 -0.42 23.97
N ILE A 75 16.99 -0.64 25.24
CA ILE A 75 17.62 0.02 26.40
C ILE A 75 19.08 -0.44 26.61
N LYS A 76 19.95 -0.21 25.63
CA LYS A 76 21.37 -0.61 25.62
C LYS A 76 22.25 0.45 24.99
N LYS A 77 23.46 0.63 25.54
CA LYS A 77 24.45 1.60 25.03
C LYS A 77 24.87 1.34 23.58
N GLU A 78 25.05 0.08 23.19
CA GLU A 78 25.44 -0.31 21.82
C GLU A 78 24.39 0.11 20.76
N ASP A 79 23.10 0.07 21.10
CA ASP A 79 22.02 0.52 20.24
C ASP A 79 22.05 2.05 20.08
N VAL A 80 22.29 2.77 21.19
CA VAL A 80 22.44 4.23 21.21
C VAL A 80 23.65 4.68 20.38
N ASP A 81 24.79 4.01 20.55
CA ASP A 81 26.02 4.29 19.80
C ASP A 81 25.76 4.14 18.30
N ALA A 82 25.13 3.04 17.88
CA ALA A 82 24.83 2.78 16.47
C ALA A 82 23.89 3.84 15.88
N ALA A 83 22.85 4.26 16.61
CA ALA A 83 21.93 5.29 16.13
C ALA A 83 22.60 6.67 15.99
N ALA A 84 23.39 7.07 17.00
CA ALA A 84 24.15 8.32 16.95
C ALA A 84 25.19 8.31 15.81
N ASP A 85 25.91 7.19 15.63
CA ASP A 85 26.91 7.05 14.55
C ASP A 85 26.26 6.95 13.15
N ALA A 86 24.98 6.58 13.09
CA ALA A 86 24.15 6.64 11.89
C ALA A 86 23.54 8.03 11.65
N ASP A 87 23.94 9.06 12.42
CA ASP A 87 23.49 10.44 12.29
C ASP A 87 21.97 10.63 12.46
N ALA A 88 21.29 9.74 13.22
CA ALA A 88 19.87 9.88 13.52
C ALA A 88 19.58 11.13 14.38
N ASP A 89 18.42 11.76 14.20
CA ASP A 89 17.99 12.90 15.02
C ASP A 89 17.46 12.45 16.39
N SER A 90 16.84 11.27 16.42
CA SER A 90 16.17 10.75 17.61
C SER A 90 16.16 9.23 17.72
N LEU A 91 15.78 8.77 18.91
CA LEU A 91 15.56 7.38 19.24
C LEU A 91 14.12 7.15 19.69
N PHE A 92 13.50 6.09 19.17
CA PHE A 92 12.37 5.45 19.83
C PHE A 92 12.90 4.25 20.61
N MET A 93 12.96 4.39 21.94
CA MET A 93 13.48 3.39 22.85
C MET A 93 12.35 2.73 23.62
N VAL A 94 12.38 1.41 23.73
CA VAL A 94 11.35 0.68 24.48
C VAL A 94 11.92 -0.19 25.59
N ALA A 95 11.19 -0.23 26.71
CA ALA A 95 11.47 -1.11 27.84
C ALA A 95 10.33 -2.12 28.04
N PRO A 96 10.63 -3.39 28.38
CA PRO A 96 9.61 -4.40 28.72
C PRO A 96 8.73 -3.89 29.86
N SER A 97 7.41 -3.85 29.65
CA SER A 97 6.53 -3.24 30.66
C SER A 97 5.53 -4.19 31.30
N SER A 98 5.15 -5.27 30.62
CA SER A 98 4.27 -6.26 31.22
C SER A 98 5.05 -7.25 32.07
N LYS A 99 4.40 -7.80 33.10
CA LYS A 99 4.96 -8.88 33.92
C LYS A 99 5.50 -10.03 33.07
N THR A 100 4.73 -10.43 32.05
CA THR A 100 5.14 -11.49 31.12
C THR A 100 6.42 -11.11 30.36
N HIS A 101 6.53 -9.89 29.85
CA HIS A 101 7.74 -9.44 29.14
C HIS A 101 8.95 -9.37 30.07
N ILE A 102 8.81 -8.82 31.28
CA ILE A 102 9.91 -8.72 32.24
C ILE A 102 10.40 -10.13 32.62
N GLU A 103 9.50 -11.02 33.04
CA GLU A 103 9.87 -12.39 33.48
C GLU A 103 10.50 -13.23 32.35
N THR A 104 10.05 -13.06 31.10
CA THR A 104 10.49 -13.90 29.97
C THR A 104 11.69 -13.35 29.22
N LYS A 105 11.73 -12.04 28.93
CA LYS A 105 12.81 -11.38 28.16
C LYS A 105 13.97 -10.97 29.07
N PHE A 106 13.70 -10.63 30.34
CA PHE A 106 14.68 -10.18 31.31
C PHE A 106 14.66 -11.07 32.55
N ARG A 107 14.96 -12.36 32.35
CA ARG A 107 15.00 -13.36 33.42
C ARG A 107 15.81 -12.84 34.62
N ASN A 108 15.21 -12.92 35.81
CA ASN A 108 15.76 -12.45 37.08
C ASN A 108 15.91 -10.93 37.24
N LYS A 109 15.18 -10.11 36.46
CA LYS A 109 15.08 -8.67 36.67
C LYS A 109 13.75 -8.27 37.30
N SER A 110 13.77 -7.27 38.18
CA SER A 110 12.57 -6.64 38.73
C SER A 110 12.11 -5.45 37.88
N GLU A 111 10.97 -4.86 38.25
CA GLU A 111 10.51 -3.59 37.69
C GLU A 111 11.52 -2.45 37.94
N GLU A 112 12.15 -2.43 39.12
CA GLU A 112 13.18 -1.46 39.48
C GLU A 112 14.45 -1.62 38.63
N ASP A 113 14.89 -2.85 38.38
CA ASP A 113 16.01 -3.11 37.45
C ASP A 113 15.72 -2.52 36.06
N VAL A 114 14.51 -2.71 35.55
CA VAL A 114 14.10 -2.19 34.24
C VAL A 114 14.09 -0.65 34.23
N ILE A 115 13.64 -0.02 35.31
CA ILE A 115 13.68 1.43 35.47
C ILE A 115 15.13 1.92 35.45
N GLU A 116 16.02 1.32 36.25
CA GLU A 116 17.42 1.72 36.37
C GLU A 116 18.14 1.62 35.00
N MET A 117 17.97 0.49 34.31
CA MET A 117 18.50 0.28 32.95
C MET A 117 17.94 1.30 31.94
N SER A 118 16.67 1.66 32.07
CA SER A 118 16.03 2.65 31.19
C SER A 118 16.61 4.05 31.43
N VAL A 119 16.78 4.46 32.69
CA VAL A 119 17.39 5.74 33.05
C VAL A 119 18.80 5.84 32.48
N GLU A 120 19.65 4.84 32.72
CA GLU A 120 21.03 4.83 32.21
C GLU A 120 21.09 4.94 30.68
N ALA A 121 20.20 4.26 29.96
CA ALA A 121 20.16 4.29 28.50
C ALA A 121 19.66 5.64 27.96
N ILE A 122 18.66 6.25 28.59
CA ILE A 122 18.13 7.56 28.21
C ILE A 122 19.17 8.65 28.45
N GLU A 123 19.80 8.68 29.63
CA GLU A 123 20.85 9.65 29.95
C GLU A 123 22.01 9.56 28.95
N TYR A 124 22.44 8.34 28.63
CA TYR A 124 23.49 8.12 27.64
C TYR A 124 23.08 8.58 26.24
N ALA A 125 21.84 8.34 25.82
CA ALA A 125 21.32 8.87 24.55
C ALA A 125 21.31 10.40 24.51
N LYS A 126 20.99 11.06 25.62
CA LYS A 126 21.08 12.53 25.74
C LYS A 126 22.52 13.01 25.64
N GLU A 127 23.48 12.34 26.29
CA GLU A 127 24.92 12.65 26.18
C GLU A 127 25.43 12.51 24.74
N ARG A 128 24.91 11.53 24.00
CA ARG A 128 25.19 11.32 22.57
C ARG A 128 24.48 12.30 21.63
N GLY A 129 23.69 13.23 22.16
CA GLY A 129 23.05 14.31 21.40
C GLY A 129 21.69 13.96 20.80
N LEU A 130 21.10 12.82 21.14
CA LEU A 130 19.85 12.35 20.55
C LEU A 130 18.62 12.91 21.29
N THR A 131 17.54 13.12 20.54
CA THR A 131 16.21 13.27 21.14
C THR A 131 15.67 11.88 21.50
N VAL A 132 15.07 11.72 22.67
CA VAL A 132 14.60 10.41 23.13
C VAL A 132 13.09 10.42 23.25
N GLU A 133 12.47 9.50 22.54
CA GLU A 133 11.11 9.05 22.78
C GLU A 133 11.14 7.70 23.46
N PHE A 134 10.42 7.57 24.57
CA PHE A 134 10.49 6.39 25.42
C PHE A 134 9.13 5.72 25.58
N GLY A 135 9.04 4.43 25.23
CA GLY A 135 7.82 3.66 25.30
C GLY A 135 7.90 2.45 26.23
N GLY A 136 6.77 2.11 26.83
CA GLY A 136 6.62 0.82 27.49
C GLY A 136 6.20 -0.25 26.49
N GLU A 137 7.08 -1.19 26.15
CA GLU A 137 6.76 -2.37 25.33
C GLU A 137 5.73 -3.24 26.09
N ASP A 138 4.63 -3.58 25.42
CA ASP A 138 3.51 -4.35 25.98
C ASP A 138 2.79 -3.64 27.13
N ALA A 139 2.79 -2.30 27.11
CA ALA A 139 2.13 -1.47 28.12
C ALA A 139 0.62 -1.73 28.22
N SER A 140 -0.05 -2.14 27.13
CA SER A 140 -1.48 -2.49 27.15
C SER A 140 -1.83 -3.66 28.08
N ARG A 141 -0.86 -4.49 28.47
CA ARG A 141 -1.01 -5.59 29.43
C ARG A 141 -0.29 -5.36 30.76
N ALA A 142 0.37 -4.21 30.93
CA ALA A 142 1.09 -3.83 32.15
C ALA A 142 0.16 -3.23 33.22
N ASP A 143 0.64 -3.20 34.46
CA ASP A 143 0.05 -2.34 35.50
C ASP A 143 0.32 -0.87 35.14
N LEU A 144 -0.75 -0.07 35.05
CA LEU A 144 -0.65 1.34 34.73
C LEU A 144 0.15 2.13 35.77
N ASN A 145 0.14 1.70 37.05
CA ASN A 145 0.97 2.35 38.07
C ASN A 145 2.46 2.14 37.81
N PHE A 146 2.85 0.95 37.36
CA PHE A 146 4.23 0.71 36.95
C PHE A 146 4.62 1.55 35.73
N ILE A 147 3.76 1.61 34.69
CA ILE A 147 3.97 2.48 33.52
C ILE A 147 4.21 3.94 33.94
N LYS A 148 3.42 4.46 34.87
CA LYS A 148 3.61 5.83 35.38
C LYS A 148 4.96 6.01 36.07
N ARG A 149 5.36 5.09 36.97
CA ARG A 149 6.68 5.14 37.63
C ARG A 149 7.83 5.10 36.62
N LEU A 150 7.71 4.21 35.64
CA LEU A 150 8.68 4.08 34.56
C LEU A 150 8.78 5.39 33.76
N TYR A 151 7.65 5.99 33.39
CA TYR A 151 7.63 7.25 32.64
C TYR A 151 8.10 8.45 33.45
N HIS A 152 7.78 8.57 34.74
CA HIS A 152 8.38 9.60 35.62
C HIS A 152 9.90 9.50 35.62
N SER A 153 10.44 8.28 35.73
CA SER A 153 11.88 8.05 35.71
C SER A 153 12.50 8.40 34.35
N ALA A 154 11.83 8.03 33.25
CA ALA A 154 12.26 8.38 31.90
C ALA A 154 12.29 9.90 31.65
N ILE A 155 11.27 10.64 32.11
CA ILE A 155 11.24 12.10 32.00
C ILE A 155 12.34 12.76 32.82
N ASN A 156 12.56 12.29 34.05
CA ASN A 156 13.65 12.79 34.91
C ASN A 156 15.03 12.54 34.27
N ALA A 157 15.19 11.43 33.56
CA ALA A 157 16.40 11.10 32.79
C ALA A 157 16.55 11.91 31.49
N GLY A 158 15.52 12.65 31.06
CA GLY A 158 15.57 13.53 29.90
C GLY A 158 14.82 13.05 28.66
N ALA A 159 13.97 12.03 28.77
CA ALA A 159 13.06 11.66 27.68
C ALA A 159 12.17 12.85 27.29
N SER A 160 12.08 13.10 25.98
CA SER A 160 11.39 14.25 25.40
C SER A 160 9.95 13.93 25.00
N ARG A 161 9.65 12.65 24.76
CA ARG A 161 8.32 12.12 24.39
C ARG A 161 8.12 10.74 25.04
N LEU A 162 6.86 10.37 25.26
CA LEU A 162 6.48 9.07 25.85
C LEU A 162 5.53 8.33 24.93
N THR A 163 5.58 7.00 24.87
CA THR A 163 4.75 6.22 23.94
C THR A 163 4.08 5.03 24.60
N TYR A 164 2.74 5.05 24.68
CA TYR A 164 1.98 3.90 25.18
C TYR A 164 1.75 2.89 24.05
N THR A 165 2.32 1.69 24.19
CA THR A 165 2.28 0.66 23.14
C THR A 165 1.25 -0.44 23.45
N ASP A 166 0.51 -0.81 22.41
CA ASP A 166 -0.36 -1.99 22.37
C ASP A 166 0.25 -3.07 21.48
N THR A 167 1.33 -3.67 22.00
CA THR A 167 2.20 -4.61 21.27
C THR A 167 1.47 -5.80 20.65
N VAL A 168 0.35 -6.22 21.23
CA VAL A 168 -0.43 -7.38 20.77
C VAL A 168 -1.89 -7.04 20.44
N GLY A 169 -2.19 -5.76 20.19
CA GLY A 169 -3.49 -5.31 19.67
C GLY A 169 -4.70 -5.60 20.57
N VAL A 170 -4.52 -5.62 21.90
CA VAL A 170 -5.57 -6.01 22.87
C VAL A 170 -6.32 -4.82 23.48
N LEU A 171 -5.98 -3.58 23.12
CA LEU A 171 -6.74 -2.43 23.60
C LEU A 171 -8.16 -2.44 23.01
N THR A 172 -9.10 -1.93 23.81
CA THR A 172 -10.40 -1.48 23.30
C THR A 172 -10.41 0.04 23.21
N PRO A 173 -11.27 0.63 22.37
CA PRO A 173 -11.30 2.08 22.16
C PRO A 173 -11.51 2.86 23.47
N GLU A 174 -12.42 2.40 24.34
CA GLU A 174 -12.71 3.05 25.63
C GLU A 174 -11.50 3.01 26.56
N ARG A 175 -10.75 1.89 26.55
CA ARG A 175 -9.53 1.76 27.35
C ARG A 175 -8.41 2.64 26.80
N ALA A 176 -8.25 2.71 25.48
CA ALA A 176 -7.30 3.61 24.84
C ALA A 176 -7.57 5.08 25.22
N GLU A 177 -8.82 5.55 25.06
CA GLU A 177 -9.20 6.91 25.42
C GLU A 177 -9.03 7.21 26.92
N LYS A 178 -9.35 6.25 27.80
CA LYS A 178 -9.17 6.40 29.25
C LYS A 178 -7.70 6.50 29.64
N VAL A 179 -6.87 5.55 29.21
CA VAL A 179 -5.45 5.48 29.60
C VAL A 179 -4.69 6.68 29.06
N LEU A 180 -4.89 7.04 27.79
CA LEU A 180 -4.19 8.18 27.22
C LEU A 180 -4.61 9.50 27.89
N ARG A 181 -5.86 9.64 28.34
CA ARG A 181 -6.28 10.80 29.14
C ARG A 181 -5.61 10.88 30.49
N GLU A 182 -5.47 9.73 31.14
CA GLU A 182 -4.78 9.66 32.43
C GLU A 182 -3.30 10.04 32.28
N LEU A 183 -2.61 9.47 31.30
CA LEU A 183 -1.20 9.76 31.04
C LEU A 183 -0.98 11.20 30.57
N THR A 184 -1.81 11.73 29.67
CA THR A 184 -1.64 13.11 29.15
C THR A 184 -2.00 14.19 30.15
N ASN A 185 -2.80 13.88 31.18
CA ASN A 185 -3.03 14.78 32.30
C ASN A 185 -1.89 14.74 33.32
N GLU A 186 -1.14 13.64 33.39
CA GLU A 186 -0.05 13.43 34.34
C GLU A 186 1.29 13.96 33.82
N PHE A 187 1.57 13.80 32.52
CA PHE A 187 2.84 14.18 31.91
C PHE A 187 2.70 15.41 31.02
N ASN A 188 3.60 16.38 31.20
CA ASN A 188 3.63 17.64 30.45
C ASN A 188 4.37 17.57 29.10
N VAL A 189 4.85 16.38 28.71
CA VAL A 189 5.46 16.11 27.40
C VAL A 189 4.44 15.47 26.45
N PRO A 190 4.71 15.44 25.12
CA PRO A 190 3.89 14.65 24.20
C PRO A 190 3.83 13.18 24.63
N VAL A 191 2.60 12.66 24.73
CA VAL A 191 2.34 11.22 24.88
C VAL A 191 1.78 10.71 23.56
N ALA A 192 2.44 9.70 22.99
CA ALA A 192 2.09 9.01 21.77
C ALA A 192 1.33 7.71 22.07
N ILE A 193 0.66 7.20 21.04
CA ILE A 193 0.05 5.87 21.04
C ILE A 193 0.57 5.06 19.84
N HIS A 194 0.87 3.78 20.08
CA HIS A 194 1.29 2.82 19.06
C HIS A 194 0.42 1.56 19.18
N CYS A 195 -0.34 1.22 18.14
CA CYS A 195 -1.31 0.13 18.17
C CYS A 195 -1.07 -0.90 17.06
N HIS A 196 -0.98 -2.17 17.45
CA HIS A 196 -1.07 -3.31 16.53
C HIS A 196 -2.51 -3.77 16.27
N ASP A 197 -2.70 -4.48 15.17
CA ASP A 197 -4.02 -4.79 14.61
C ASP A 197 -4.49 -6.24 14.80
N ASP A 198 -3.97 -6.96 15.80
CA ASP A 198 -4.28 -8.39 16.05
C ASP A 198 -5.80 -8.70 16.14
N PHE A 199 -6.61 -7.73 16.56
CA PHE A 199 -8.09 -7.83 16.63
C PHE A 199 -8.82 -6.89 15.66
N GLY A 200 -8.13 -6.25 14.70
CA GLY A 200 -8.73 -5.31 13.76
C GLY A 200 -9.15 -3.97 14.40
N LEU A 201 -8.52 -3.59 15.53
CA LEU A 201 -8.87 -2.42 16.32
C LEU A 201 -7.78 -1.33 16.33
N ALA A 202 -6.66 -1.49 15.63
CA ALA A 202 -5.54 -0.55 15.68
C ALA A 202 -5.94 0.87 15.26
N THR A 203 -6.63 1.00 14.13
CA THR A 203 -7.11 2.30 13.61
C THR A 203 -8.02 3.00 14.62
N VAL A 204 -9.02 2.30 15.16
CA VAL A 204 -9.98 2.90 16.10
C VAL A 204 -9.35 3.21 17.46
N ASN A 205 -8.47 2.33 17.97
CA ASN A 205 -7.74 2.57 19.20
C ASN A 205 -6.81 3.78 19.10
N THR A 206 -6.16 3.96 17.95
CA THR A 206 -5.32 5.14 17.67
C THR A 206 -6.16 6.42 17.71
N ILE A 207 -7.31 6.44 17.03
CA ILE A 207 -8.25 7.57 17.04
C ILE A 207 -8.71 7.89 18.47
N TYR A 208 -9.07 6.87 19.25
CA TYR A 208 -9.50 7.04 20.64
C TYR A 208 -8.36 7.47 21.57
N GLY A 209 -7.12 7.04 21.30
CA GLY A 209 -5.92 7.56 21.97
C GLY A 209 -5.73 9.06 21.74
N VAL A 210 -5.90 9.51 20.49
CA VAL A 210 -5.89 10.94 20.13
C VAL A 210 -7.02 11.70 20.83
N LYS A 211 -8.24 11.14 20.87
CA LYS A 211 -9.36 11.71 21.66
C LYS A 211 -9.07 11.76 23.16
N GLY A 212 -8.32 10.77 23.67
CA GLY A 212 -7.81 10.72 25.03
C GLY A 212 -6.79 11.82 25.32
N GLY A 213 -6.24 12.48 24.29
CA GLY A 213 -5.34 13.62 24.45
C GLY A 213 -3.96 13.41 23.85
N ALA A 214 -3.67 12.20 23.33
CA ALA A 214 -2.39 11.88 22.71
C ALA A 214 -2.00 12.96 21.70
N LYS A 215 -0.71 13.33 21.72
CA LYS A 215 -0.14 14.39 20.86
C LYS A 215 0.68 13.84 19.71
N GLU A 216 0.76 12.53 19.62
CA GLU A 216 1.43 11.79 18.57
C GLU A 216 0.77 10.42 18.40
N PHE A 217 0.86 9.85 17.22
CA PHE A 217 0.53 8.44 17.01
C PHE A 217 1.50 7.80 16.01
N HIS A 218 1.73 6.50 16.20
CA HIS A 218 2.56 5.70 15.32
C HIS A 218 1.66 4.95 14.33
N CYS A 219 2.10 4.85 13.09
CA CYS A 219 1.37 4.15 12.05
C CYS A 219 2.31 3.61 10.99
N THR A 220 1.77 2.81 10.07
CA THR A 220 2.44 2.46 8.83
C THR A 220 1.51 2.72 7.66
N VAL A 221 2.06 3.05 6.50
CA VAL A 221 1.29 3.08 5.27
C VAL A 221 0.83 1.66 4.93
N ASN A 222 -0.43 1.51 4.51
CA ASN A 222 -1.09 0.23 4.24
C ASN A 222 -1.35 -0.65 5.48
N GLY A 223 -0.97 -0.21 6.68
CA GLY A 223 -1.12 -0.99 7.92
C GLY A 223 -0.19 -2.19 8.01
N ILE A 224 0.94 -2.20 7.28
CA ILE A 224 1.93 -3.29 7.37
C ILE A 224 2.65 -3.31 8.73
N GLY A 225 3.15 -4.47 9.11
CA GLY A 225 3.90 -4.66 10.36
C GLY A 225 4.03 -6.13 10.74
N GLU A 226 4.49 -6.41 11.96
CA GLU A 226 4.43 -7.77 12.50
C GLU A 226 2.99 -8.31 12.58
N ARG A 227 2.82 -9.61 12.31
CA ARG A 227 1.54 -10.35 12.44
C ARG A 227 0.41 -9.73 11.59
N ALA A 228 -0.56 -9.08 12.24
CA ALA A 228 -1.68 -8.38 11.61
C ALA A 228 -1.35 -6.93 11.23
N GLY A 229 -0.18 -6.44 11.63
CA GLY A 229 0.32 -5.13 11.27
C GLY A 229 0.03 -4.04 12.31
N ASN A 230 0.05 -2.80 11.83
CA ASN A 230 -0.06 -1.57 12.62
C ASN A 230 -1.32 -0.79 12.26
N ALA A 231 -1.63 0.23 13.06
CA ALA A 231 -2.58 1.26 12.66
C ALA A 231 -2.20 1.85 11.30
N SER A 232 -3.18 1.88 10.39
CA SER A 232 -2.97 2.29 9.00
C SER A 232 -3.00 3.81 8.88
N LEU A 233 -1.91 4.40 8.35
CA LEU A 233 -1.76 5.85 8.20
C LEU A 233 -2.94 6.46 7.43
N GLU A 234 -3.26 5.90 6.27
CA GLU A 234 -4.32 6.44 5.42
C GLU A 234 -5.70 6.36 6.07
N GLU A 235 -5.97 5.34 6.89
CA GLU A 235 -7.24 5.20 7.59
C GLU A 235 -7.35 6.18 8.75
N VAL A 236 -6.33 6.25 9.61
CA VAL A 236 -6.31 7.11 10.79
C VAL A 236 -6.39 8.57 10.36
N VAL A 237 -5.57 9.00 9.40
CA VAL A 237 -5.54 10.38 8.89
C VAL A 237 -6.88 10.77 8.30
N MET A 238 -7.45 9.94 7.42
CA MET A 238 -8.73 10.27 6.77
C MET A 238 -9.88 10.29 7.78
N ALA A 239 -9.91 9.38 8.74
CA ALA A 239 -10.93 9.39 9.80
C ALA A 239 -10.80 10.63 10.68
N LEU A 240 -9.59 10.95 11.17
CA LEU A 240 -9.36 12.14 12.02
C LEU A 240 -9.79 13.43 11.33
N GLU A 241 -9.43 13.61 10.06
CA GLU A 241 -9.73 14.85 9.34
C GLU A 241 -11.20 14.96 8.92
N PHE A 242 -11.78 13.90 8.35
CA PHE A 242 -13.12 13.97 7.76
C PHE A 242 -14.24 13.67 8.76
N LEU A 243 -13.99 12.84 9.77
CA LEU A 243 -15.01 12.42 10.74
C LEU A 243 -14.90 13.15 12.08
N TYR A 244 -13.67 13.47 12.51
CA TYR A 244 -13.42 14.12 13.81
C TYR A 244 -13.00 15.58 13.72
N GLY A 245 -12.76 16.11 12.51
CA GLY A 245 -12.34 17.50 12.31
C GLY A 245 -10.94 17.83 12.86
N ILE A 246 -10.12 16.81 13.15
CA ILE A 246 -8.76 16.94 13.66
C ILE A 246 -7.82 17.00 12.46
N LYS A 247 -7.22 18.17 12.23
CA LYS A 247 -6.32 18.39 11.09
C LYS A 247 -4.96 17.73 11.31
N THR A 248 -4.42 17.10 10.27
CA THR A 248 -3.04 16.66 10.19
C THR A 248 -2.27 17.51 9.17
N LYS A 249 -0.96 17.28 9.04
CA LYS A 249 -0.14 17.94 8.01
C LYS A 249 -0.04 17.13 6.70
N ILE A 250 -0.72 15.98 6.63
CA ILE A 250 -0.60 15.02 5.53
C ILE A 250 -1.19 15.59 4.23
N ASP A 251 -0.39 15.58 3.17
CA ASP A 251 -0.86 15.84 1.82
C ASP A 251 -1.61 14.62 1.28
N LYS A 252 -2.92 14.60 1.53
CA LYS A 252 -3.81 13.51 1.14
C LYS A 252 -3.66 13.12 -0.33
N LYS A 253 -3.37 14.06 -1.23
CA LYS A 253 -3.21 13.77 -2.67
C LYS A 253 -2.04 12.82 -2.99
N LYS A 254 -1.13 12.60 -2.04
CA LYS A 254 0.00 11.68 -2.21
C LYS A 254 -0.25 10.30 -1.62
N ILE A 255 -1.31 10.11 -0.82
CA ILE A 255 -1.61 8.86 -0.10
C ILE A 255 -1.61 7.65 -1.05
N TYR A 256 -2.38 7.69 -2.14
CA TYR A 256 -2.51 6.52 -3.03
C TYR A 256 -1.18 6.17 -3.71
N ASN A 257 -0.41 7.17 -4.16
CA ASN A 257 0.87 6.93 -4.82
C ASN A 257 1.93 6.39 -3.85
N THR A 258 1.99 6.92 -2.62
CA THR A 258 2.89 6.40 -1.57
C THR A 258 2.51 4.96 -1.20
N SER A 259 1.21 4.68 -1.05
CA SER A 259 0.67 3.34 -0.82
C SER A 259 1.09 2.34 -1.91
N LYS A 260 0.97 2.72 -3.20
CA LYS A 260 1.37 1.89 -4.34
C LYS A 260 2.89 1.70 -4.48
N LEU A 261 3.67 2.73 -4.15
CA LEU A 261 5.13 2.61 -4.09
C LEU A 261 5.52 1.54 -3.05
N ILE A 262 4.94 1.61 -1.86
CA ILE A 262 5.24 0.68 -0.77
C ILE A 262 4.78 -0.73 -1.13
N GLU A 263 3.55 -0.92 -1.66
CA GLU A 263 3.08 -2.23 -2.18
C GLU A 263 4.09 -2.83 -3.18
N LYS A 264 4.60 -2.02 -4.11
CA LYS A 264 5.57 -2.47 -5.12
C LYS A 264 6.91 -2.87 -4.51
N LEU A 265 7.42 -2.10 -3.55
CA LEU A 265 8.75 -2.32 -2.97
C LEU A 265 8.76 -3.43 -1.92
N THR A 266 7.71 -3.53 -1.10
CA THR A 266 7.56 -4.57 -0.07
C THR A 266 6.98 -5.87 -0.62
N ARG A 267 6.29 -5.81 -1.77
CA ARG A 267 5.53 -6.92 -2.37
C ARG A 267 4.37 -7.41 -1.50
N VAL A 268 3.97 -6.63 -0.50
CA VAL A 268 2.78 -6.89 0.31
C VAL A 268 1.59 -6.33 -0.46
N LEU A 269 0.78 -7.23 -1.02
CA LEU A 269 -0.39 -6.86 -1.83
C LEU A 269 -1.45 -6.17 -0.96
N ILE A 270 -2.00 -5.09 -1.50
CA ILE A 270 -3.13 -4.39 -0.91
C ILE A 270 -4.41 -5.18 -1.21
N PRO A 271 -5.19 -5.58 -0.19
CA PRO A 271 -6.50 -6.17 -0.42
C PRO A 271 -7.39 -5.25 -1.25
N ALA A 272 -8.10 -5.81 -2.24
CA ALA A 272 -8.94 -5.01 -3.13
C ALA A 272 -9.99 -4.18 -2.35
N ASN A 273 -10.46 -4.67 -1.20
CA ASN A 273 -11.42 -3.99 -0.34
C ASN A 273 -10.80 -3.21 0.84
N LYS A 274 -9.47 -3.00 0.87
CA LYS A 274 -8.82 -2.21 1.93
C LYS A 274 -9.41 -0.78 1.95
N PRO A 275 -9.83 -0.27 3.13
CA PRO A 275 -10.37 1.08 3.22
C PRO A 275 -9.41 2.13 2.65
N ILE A 276 -9.99 3.19 2.06
CA ILE A 276 -9.29 4.32 1.43
C ILE A 276 -8.49 3.95 0.18
N ILE A 277 -7.55 3.00 0.24
CA ILE A 277 -6.57 2.76 -0.85
C ILE A 277 -6.82 1.48 -1.68
N GLY A 278 -7.73 0.59 -1.25
CA GLY A 278 -8.03 -0.64 -1.98
C GLY A 278 -8.69 -0.39 -3.34
N GLU A 279 -8.47 -1.27 -4.31
CA GLU A 279 -8.98 -1.09 -5.68
C GLU A 279 -10.50 -0.89 -5.74
N ASN A 280 -11.25 -1.53 -4.84
CA ASN A 280 -12.71 -1.45 -4.76
C ASN A 280 -13.22 -0.24 -3.95
N ALA A 281 -12.36 0.51 -3.25
CA ALA A 281 -12.79 1.61 -2.38
C ALA A 281 -13.54 2.74 -3.12
N PHE A 282 -13.30 2.88 -4.43
CA PHE A 282 -13.96 3.86 -5.30
C PHE A 282 -14.52 3.24 -6.60
N THR A 283 -14.79 1.93 -6.57
CA THR A 283 -15.28 1.18 -7.72
C THR A 283 -16.74 0.78 -7.50
N HIS A 284 -17.60 1.10 -8.47
CA HIS A 284 -19.03 0.87 -8.37
C HIS A 284 -19.52 0.03 -9.56
N GLU A 285 -20.03 -1.17 -9.28
CA GLU A 285 -20.62 -2.05 -10.32
C GLU A 285 -22.14 -1.89 -10.42
N SER A 286 -22.82 -1.70 -9.29
CA SER A 286 -24.28 -1.65 -9.21
C SER A 286 -24.84 -0.52 -10.09
N GLY A 287 -25.77 -0.88 -10.98
CA GLY A 287 -26.43 0.08 -11.87
C GLY A 287 -27.19 1.18 -11.13
N ILE A 288 -27.75 0.87 -9.95
CA ILE A 288 -28.43 1.86 -9.10
C ILE A 288 -27.40 2.84 -8.53
N HIS A 289 -26.28 2.33 -8.00
CA HIS A 289 -25.21 3.16 -7.44
C HIS A 289 -24.60 4.06 -8.52
N THR A 290 -24.25 3.48 -9.67
CA THR A 290 -23.66 4.22 -10.78
C THR A 290 -24.58 5.34 -11.25
N SER A 291 -25.89 5.07 -11.37
CA SER A 291 -26.86 6.09 -11.79
C SER A 291 -26.96 7.27 -10.83
N ALA A 292 -26.83 7.02 -9.51
CA ALA A 292 -26.85 8.05 -8.50
C ALA A 292 -25.55 8.85 -8.48
N ILE A 293 -24.40 8.18 -8.56
CA ILE A 293 -23.06 8.80 -8.57
C ILE A 293 -22.87 9.71 -9.78
N LEU A 294 -23.37 9.30 -10.96
CA LEU A 294 -23.33 10.13 -12.16
C LEU A 294 -24.15 11.42 -12.04
N ARG A 295 -25.14 11.47 -11.14
CA ARG A 295 -25.92 12.68 -10.85
C ARG A 295 -25.28 13.50 -9.73
N ASN A 296 -24.86 12.82 -8.66
CA ASN A 296 -24.15 13.40 -7.54
C ASN A 296 -23.30 12.30 -6.87
N SER A 297 -21.98 12.41 -6.98
CA SER A 297 -21.02 11.44 -6.42
C SER A 297 -21.13 11.30 -4.90
N SER A 298 -21.50 12.37 -4.18
CA SER A 298 -21.62 12.34 -2.71
C SER A 298 -22.71 11.39 -2.21
N THR A 299 -23.55 10.83 -3.09
CA THR A 299 -24.59 9.87 -2.71
C THR A 299 -24.01 8.56 -2.17
N TYR A 300 -22.86 8.13 -2.69
CA TYR A 300 -22.20 6.87 -2.29
C TYR A 300 -20.71 7.04 -2.03
N GLU A 301 -20.15 8.21 -2.27
CA GLU A 301 -18.74 8.52 -2.02
C GLU A 301 -18.65 9.58 -0.90
N PRO A 302 -18.37 9.19 0.36
CA PRO A 302 -18.19 10.14 1.46
C PRO A 302 -16.94 11.01 1.26
N ILE A 303 -15.98 10.53 0.48
CA ILE A 303 -14.78 11.22 0.01
C ILE A 303 -14.61 10.93 -1.48
N THR A 304 -14.03 11.87 -2.24
CA THR A 304 -13.77 11.64 -3.66
C THR A 304 -12.40 10.96 -3.87
N PRO A 305 -12.21 10.11 -4.89
CA PRO A 305 -10.92 9.48 -5.15
C PRO A 305 -9.80 10.50 -5.38
N GLU A 306 -10.11 11.66 -5.96
CA GLU A 306 -9.14 12.74 -6.20
C GLU A 306 -8.57 13.32 -4.90
N THR A 307 -9.31 13.20 -3.79
CA THR A 307 -8.86 13.62 -2.46
C THR A 307 -7.56 12.90 -2.06
N ILE A 308 -7.44 11.62 -2.45
CA ILE A 308 -6.28 10.79 -2.11
C ILE A 308 -5.28 10.61 -3.26
N GLY A 309 -5.44 11.39 -4.34
CA GLY A 309 -4.59 11.28 -5.54
C GLY A 309 -4.98 10.16 -6.50
N ARG A 310 -6.22 9.65 -6.42
CA ARG A 310 -6.74 8.58 -7.28
C ARG A 310 -7.79 9.11 -8.25
N LYS A 311 -8.10 8.33 -9.29
CA LYS A 311 -9.24 8.56 -10.20
C LYS A 311 -10.31 7.50 -9.96
N ARG A 312 -11.58 7.88 -10.11
CA ARG A 312 -12.72 6.94 -10.07
C ARG A 312 -12.60 5.91 -11.20
N GLN A 313 -12.95 4.66 -10.93
CA GLN A 313 -13.10 3.63 -11.95
C GLN A 313 -14.54 3.11 -11.96
N LEU A 314 -15.11 2.97 -13.16
CA LEU A 314 -16.40 2.34 -13.37
C LEU A 314 -16.15 0.95 -13.96
N VAL A 315 -16.63 -0.09 -13.29
CA VAL A 315 -16.52 -1.47 -13.78
C VAL A 315 -17.90 -1.94 -14.21
N LEU A 316 -17.99 -2.52 -15.40
CA LEU A 316 -19.20 -3.18 -15.86
C LEU A 316 -19.13 -4.65 -15.50
N GLY A 317 -20.20 -5.18 -14.93
CA GLY A 317 -20.36 -6.60 -14.63
C GLY A 317 -21.83 -6.99 -14.72
N LYS A 318 -22.20 -8.14 -14.13
CA LYS A 318 -23.59 -8.62 -14.15
C LYS A 318 -24.55 -7.65 -13.46
N HIS A 319 -24.06 -6.84 -12.53
CA HIS A 319 -24.85 -5.84 -11.83
C HIS A 319 -24.92 -4.49 -12.55
N ALA A 320 -24.31 -4.37 -13.74
CA ALA A 320 -24.35 -3.14 -14.53
C ALA A 320 -25.78 -2.70 -14.85
N GLY A 321 -25.99 -1.38 -14.84
CA GLY A 321 -27.23 -0.75 -15.30
C GLY A 321 -27.02 0.00 -16.62
N GLY A 322 -28.13 0.38 -17.26
CA GLY A 322 -28.08 1.14 -18.52
C GLY A 322 -27.35 2.48 -18.40
N ALA A 323 -27.33 3.10 -17.21
CA ALA A 323 -26.58 4.33 -16.96
C ALA A 323 -25.05 4.11 -17.00
N SER A 324 -24.56 3.01 -16.42
CA SER A 324 -23.13 2.63 -16.43
C SER A 324 -22.65 2.37 -17.86
N VAL A 325 -23.43 1.59 -18.63
CA VAL A 325 -23.13 1.32 -20.05
C VAL A 325 -23.12 2.62 -20.85
N LYS A 326 -24.10 3.51 -20.63
CA LYS A 326 -24.16 4.79 -21.33
C LYS A 326 -22.96 5.69 -21.03
N ALA A 327 -22.50 5.73 -19.77
CA ALA A 327 -21.33 6.51 -19.39
C ALA A 327 -20.07 6.02 -20.12
N ILE A 328 -19.84 4.71 -20.14
CA ILE A 328 -18.70 4.11 -20.84
C ILE A 328 -18.81 4.27 -22.35
N MET A 329 -20.01 4.15 -22.93
CA MET A 329 -20.21 4.43 -24.35
C MET A 329 -19.88 5.88 -24.70
N ASN A 330 -20.28 6.84 -23.86
CA ASN A 330 -19.94 8.24 -24.06
C ASN A 330 -18.42 8.49 -23.96
N GLU A 331 -17.75 7.86 -22.99
CA GLU A 331 -16.29 7.94 -22.82
C GLU A 331 -15.55 7.37 -24.03
N LEU A 332 -16.05 6.27 -24.60
CA LEU A 332 -15.52 5.66 -25.82
C LEU A 332 -15.95 6.37 -27.12
N GLY A 333 -16.84 7.37 -27.04
CA GLY A 333 -17.35 8.11 -28.20
C GLY A 333 -18.40 7.38 -29.04
N TYR A 334 -19.04 6.34 -28.50
CA TYR A 334 -20.09 5.57 -29.17
C TYR A 334 -21.50 6.13 -28.89
N LYS A 335 -22.39 5.96 -29.86
CA LYS A 335 -23.83 6.26 -29.73
C LYS A 335 -24.64 5.01 -30.07
N ALA A 336 -25.69 4.73 -29.30
CA ALA A 336 -26.60 3.61 -29.50
C ALA A 336 -28.06 4.05 -29.40
N THR A 337 -28.95 3.36 -30.12
CA THR A 337 -30.40 3.45 -29.90
C THR A 337 -30.81 2.76 -28.58
N LYS A 338 -32.07 2.93 -28.15
CA LYS A 338 -32.57 2.28 -26.93
C LYS A 338 -32.53 0.75 -27.03
N GLU A 339 -32.80 0.21 -28.20
CA GLU A 339 -32.80 -1.22 -28.50
C GLU A 339 -31.38 -1.77 -28.45
N GLN A 340 -30.43 -1.09 -29.09
CA GLN A 340 -29.01 -1.44 -29.05
C GLN A 340 -28.45 -1.37 -27.62
N MET A 341 -28.81 -0.33 -26.86
CA MET A 341 -28.43 -0.23 -25.44
C MET A 341 -28.93 -1.42 -24.61
N LYS A 342 -30.17 -1.87 -24.86
CA LYS A 342 -30.75 -3.03 -24.18
C LYS A 342 -30.01 -4.32 -24.53
N GLU A 343 -29.65 -4.50 -25.80
CA GLU A 343 -28.88 -5.65 -26.25
C GLU A 343 -27.46 -5.67 -25.69
N ILE A 344 -26.74 -4.53 -25.74
CA ILE A 344 -25.39 -4.39 -25.14
C ILE A 344 -25.44 -4.77 -23.67
N LEU A 345 -26.41 -4.23 -22.93
CA LEU A 345 -26.57 -4.54 -21.50
C LEU A 345 -26.85 -6.03 -21.26
N SER A 346 -27.69 -6.66 -22.08
CA SER A 346 -27.97 -8.10 -21.97
C SER A 346 -26.71 -8.93 -22.16
N ARG A 347 -25.94 -8.66 -23.22
CA ARG A 347 -24.71 -9.41 -23.53
C ARG A 347 -23.64 -9.24 -22.45
N ILE A 348 -23.52 -8.05 -21.84
CA ILE A 348 -22.63 -7.82 -20.69
C ILE A 348 -23.03 -8.71 -19.51
N LYS A 349 -24.33 -8.78 -19.21
CA LYS A 349 -24.85 -9.65 -18.13
C LYS A 349 -24.61 -11.12 -18.43
N ASP A 350 -24.80 -11.56 -19.67
CA ASP A 350 -24.56 -12.94 -20.09
C ASP A 350 -23.10 -13.37 -19.90
N VAL A 351 -22.13 -12.45 -20.03
CA VAL A 351 -20.72 -12.73 -19.71
C VAL A 351 -20.54 -12.90 -18.21
N GLY A 352 -21.07 -11.98 -17.41
CA GLY A 352 -21.00 -12.06 -15.95
C GLY A 352 -21.71 -13.28 -15.35
N ASP A 353 -22.85 -13.69 -15.91
CA ASP A 353 -23.62 -14.87 -15.48
C ASP A 353 -22.87 -16.19 -15.73
N LYS A 354 -21.87 -16.18 -16.62
CA LYS A 354 -20.94 -17.30 -16.82
C LYS A 354 -19.79 -17.33 -15.82
N GLY A 355 -19.84 -16.51 -14.76
CA GLY A 355 -18.81 -16.40 -13.74
C GLY A 355 -17.53 -15.73 -14.23
N LYS A 356 -17.59 -14.99 -15.35
CA LYS A 356 -16.43 -14.34 -15.95
C LYS A 356 -16.37 -12.87 -15.54
N THR A 357 -15.17 -12.41 -15.21
CA THR A 357 -14.88 -10.97 -15.11
C THR A 357 -15.10 -10.34 -16.48
N VAL A 358 -15.94 -9.31 -16.54
CA VAL A 358 -16.19 -8.52 -17.74
C VAL A 358 -15.06 -7.48 -17.85
N THR A 359 -14.26 -7.56 -18.91
CA THR A 359 -13.15 -6.62 -19.15
C THR A 359 -13.56 -5.46 -20.06
N ASP A 360 -12.73 -4.41 -20.13
CA ASP A 360 -12.96 -3.29 -21.05
C ASP A 360 -12.98 -3.77 -22.51
N ALA A 361 -12.14 -4.76 -22.85
CA ALA A 361 -12.13 -5.41 -24.15
C ALA A 361 -13.45 -6.14 -24.46
N ASP A 362 -14.01 -6.86 -23.48
CA ASP A 362 -15.30 -7.55 -23.64
C ASP A 362 -16.43 -6.53 -23.89
N VAL A 363 -16.49 -5.49 -23.07
CA VAL A 363 -17.48 -4.41 -23.19
C VAL A 363 -17.39 -3.76 -24.57
N ARG A 364 -16.19 -3.40 -25.00
CA ARG A 364 -15.96 -2.77 -26.30
C ARG A 364 -16.37 -3.69 -27.43
N THR A 365 -15.98 -4.97 -27.38
CA THR A 365 -16.35 -5.98 -28.38
C THR A 365 -17.87 -6.12 -28.49
N ILE A 366 -18.56 -6.17 -27.35
CA ILE A 366 -20.03 -6.23 -27.29
C ILE A 366 -20.64 -4.99 -27.94
N ILE A 367 -20.17 -3.79 -27.58
CA ILE A 367 -20.65 -2.52 -28.15
C ILE A 367 -20.46 -2.51 -29.67
N GLU A 368 -19.25 -2.78 -30.15
CA GLU A 368 -18.91 -2.76 -31.57
C GLU A 368 -19.71 -3.80 -32.36
N THR A 369 -19.93 -4.98 -31.79
CA THR A 369 -20.76 -6.03 -32.41
C THR A 369 -22.22 -5.59 -32.56
N VAL A 370 -22.82 -5.03 -31.51
CA VAL A 370 -24.22 -4.58 -31.56
C VAL A 370 -24.40 -3.36 -32.46
N LEU A 371 -23.41 -2.46 -32.49
CA LEU A 371 -23.39 -1.30 -33.37
C LEU A 371 -22.97 -1.63 -34.81
N GLN A 372 -22.61 -2.90 -35.08
CA GLN A 372 -22.08 -3.36 -36.38
C GLN A 372 -20.88 -2.54 -36.87
N ILE A 373 -20.07 -2.04 -35.93
CA ILE A 373 -18.85 -1.30 -36.23
C ILE A 373 -17.77 -2.31 -36.55
N LYS A 374 -17.36 -2.38 -37.82
CA LYS A 374 -16.18 -3.14 -38.22
C LYS A 374 -14.94 -2.26 -38.03
N ARG A 375 -14.16 -2.53 -36.99
CA ARG A 375 -12.78 -2.05 -36.87
C ARG A 375 -11.85 -3.14 -37.36
N GLU A 376 -10.96 -2.81 -38.28
CA GLU A 376 -9.82 -3.67 -38.54
C GLU A 376 -8.84 -3.54 -37.39
N LYS A 377 -8.47 -4.68 -36.79
CA LYS A 377 -7.35 -4.74 -35.84
C LYS A 377 -6.11 -4.19 -36.54
N ARG A 378 -5.55 -3.11 -35.99
CA ARG A 378 -4.35 -2.47 -36.54
C ARG A 378 -3.13 -3.35 -36.39
N VAL A 379 -3.05 -4.10 -35.29
CA VAL A 379 -1.98 -5.04 -35.02
C VAL A 379 -2.57 -6.44 -34.96
N LYS A 380 -2.11 -7.33 -35.84
CA LYS A 380 -2.49 -8.74 -35.87
C LYS A 380 -1.24 -9.60 -35.73
N LEU A 381 -1.31 -10.64 -34.89
CA LEU A 381 -0.29 -11.67 -34.86
C LEU A 381 -0.47 -12.59 -36.06
N GLU A 382 0.60 -12.78 -36.82
CA GLU A 382 0.63 -13.75 -37.92
C GLU A 382 1.43 -15.00 -37.55
N ASP A 383 2.52 -14.81 -36.81
CA ASP A 383 3.37 -15.91 -36.38
C ASP A 383 4.04 -15.60 -35.04
N LEU A 384 4.26 -16.65 -34.25
CA LEU A 384 4.96 -16.61 -32.98
C LEU A 384 5.79 -17.88 -32.83
N SER A 385 7.11 -17.72 -32.74
CA SER A 385 8.03 -18.81 -32.42
C SER A 385 8.74 -18.50 -31.12
N ILE A 386 8.78 -19.47 -30.22
CA ILE A 386 9.40 -19.32 -28.89
C ILE A 386 10.31 -20.51 -28.63
N VAL A 387 11.50 -20.21 -28.11
CA VAL A 387 12.43 -21.19 -27.59
C VAL A 387 12.71 -20.86 -26.13
N SER A 388 12.51 -21.82 -25.24
CA SER A 388 12.76 -21.67 -23.81
C SER A 388 13.25 -23.00 -23.24
N GLY A 389 14.14 -22.96 -22.24
CA GLY A 389 14.66 -24.15 -21.57
C GLY A 389 15.60 -23.79 -20.43
N VAL A 390 15.95 -24.77 -19.60
CA VAL A 390 16.72 -24.55 -18.35
C VAL A 390 18.08 -23.86 -18.59
N ARG A 391 18.72 -24.12 -19.74
CA ARG A 391 20.02 -23.53 -20.11
C ARG A 391 19.96 -22.70 -21.39
N VAL A 392 18.76 -22.30 -21.78
CA VAL A 392 18.53 -21.54 -23.00
C VAL A 392 17.89 -20.22 -22.59
N THR A 393 18.48 -19.11 -23.00
CA THR A 393 17.85 -17.80 -22.81
C THR A 393 16.50 -17.78 -23.52
N PRO A 394 15.38 -17.59 -22.80
CA PRO A 394 14.06 -17.53 -23.43
C PRO A 394 14.05 -16.46 -24.52
N THR A 395 13.71 -16.89 -25.72
CA THR A 395 13.76 -16.07 -26.94
C THR A 395 12.46 -16.24 -27.69
N ALA A 396 11.88 -15.14 -28.14
CA ALA A 396 10.68 -15.14 -28.96
C ALA A 396 10.92 -14.35 -30.24
N SER A 397 10.38 -14.85 -31.35
CA SER A 397 10.26 -14.16 -32.63
C SER A 397 8.78 -14.00 -32.95
N VAL A 398 8.37 -12.77 -33.26
CA VAL A 398 6.98 -12.43 -33.63
C VAL A 398 6.94 -11.88 -35.03
N LYS A 399 5.94 -12.31 -35.81
CA LYS A 399 5.52 -11.66 -37.04
C LYS A 399 4.18 -10.98 -36.80
N LEU A 400 4.16 -9.66 -36.90
CA LEU A 400 2.97 -8.84 -36.74
C LEU A 400 2.61 -8.18 -38.08
N ARG A 401 1.32 -8.15 -38.41
CA ARG A 401 0.78 -7.25 -39.43
C ARG A 401 0.30 -5.98 -38.76
N ILE A 402 0.94 -4.85 -39.06
CA ILE A 402 0.70 -3.54 -38.48
C ILE A 402 0.23 -2.59 -39.57
N ASN A 403 -1.02 -2.13 -39.52
CA ASN A 403 -1.63 -1.27 -40.56
C ASN A 403 -1.49 -1.81 -42.00
N GLY A 404 -1.40 -3.14 -42.15
CA GLY A 404 -1.22 -3.80 -43.44
C GLY A 404 0.23 -4.22 -43.73
N ASP A 405 1.22 -3.62 -43.08
CA ASP A 405 2.64 -3.93 -43.26
C ASP A 405 3.10 -5.08 -42.37
N GLU A 406 3.93 -5.96 -42.91
CA GLU A 406 4.54 -7.05 -42.15
C GLU A 406 5.77 -6.53 -41.37
N LYS A 407 5.84 -6.87 -40.09
CA LYS A 407 7.00 -6.60 -39.24
C LYS A 407 7.39 -7.83 -38.45
N ILE A 408 8.65 -8.20 -38.57
CA ILE A 408 9.25 -9.32 -37.84
C ILE A 408 10.23 -8.76 -36.82
N GLU A 409 10.09 -9.16 -35.56
CA GLU A 409 11.03 -8.81 -34.50
C GLU A 409 11.28 -9.99 -33.58
N ALA A 410 12.46 -9.98 -32.96
CA ALA A 410 12.80 -10.94 -31.92
C ALA A 410 13.36 -10.24 -30.68
N ALA A 411 13.11 -10.84 -29.53
CA ALA A 411 13.63 -10.40 -28.25
C ALA A 411 13.85 -11.57 -27.30
N VAL A 412 14.67 -11.32 -26.28
CA VAL A 412 14.87 -12.20 -25.15
C VAL A 412 14.03 -11.75 -23.96
N GLY A 413 13.85 -12.63 -22.99
CA GLY A 413 13.19 -12.31 -21.73
C GLY A 413 13.59 -13.27 -20.63
N VAL A 414 13.11 -12.99 -19.41
CA VAL A 414 13.33 -13.89 -18.26
C VAL A 414 12.51 -15.18 -18.34
N GLY A 415 11.49 -15.20 -19.21
CA GLY A 415 10.65 -16.34 -19.50
C GLY A 415 10.02 -16.22 -20.90
N PRO A 416 9.32 -17.26 -21.39
CA PRO A 416 8.76 -17.27 -22.74
C PRO A 416 7.71 -16.18 -22.97
N VAL A 417 6.88 -15.89 -21.96
CA VAL A 417 5.89 -14.80 -22.01
C VAL A 417 6.58 -13.45 -22.11
N ASP A 418 7.58 -13.20 -21.27
CA ASP A 418 8.33 -11.95 -21.24
C ASP A 418 9.07 -11.72 -22.57
N ALA A 419 9.72 -12.76 -23.11
CA ALA A 419 10.38 -12.69 -24.41
C ALA A 419 9.41 -12.32 -25.54
N ALA A 420 8.22 -12.93 -25.56
CA ALA A 420 7.19 -12.62 -26.55
C ALA A 420 6.68 -11.18 -26.43
N ILE A 421 6.41 -10.71 -25.21
CA ILE A 421 5.96 -9.34 -24.95
C ILE A 421 7.05 -8.32 -25.33
N ASN A 422 8.32 -8.60 -25.04
CA ASN A 422 9.43 -7.74 -25.42
C ASN A 422 9.58 -7.65 -26.94
N ALA A 423 9.39 -8.76 -27.67
CA ALA A 423 9.44 -8.79 -29.13
C ALA A 423 8.29 -7.95 -29.73
N ILE A 424 7.07 -8.06 -29.17
CA ILE A 424 5.90 -7.24 -29.55
C ILE A 424 6.18 -5.76 -29.30
N LYS A 425 6.68 -5.40 -28.11
CA LYS A 425 7.05 -4.00 -27.77
C LYS A 425 8.06 -3.43 -28.75
N LYS A 426 9.08 -4.22 -29.11
CA LYS A 426 10.12 -3.83 -30.07
C LYS A 426 9.53 -3.57 -31.46
N ALA A 427 8.62 -4.42 -31.92
CA ALA A 427 7.89 -4.24 -33.18
C ALA A 427 7.04 -2.95 -33.17
N LEU A 428 6.55 -2.53 -32.00
CA LEU A 428 5.62 -1.42 -31.84
C LEU A 428 6.25 -0.11 -31.36
N THR A 429 7.57 0.04 -31.43
CA THR A 429 8.31 1.25 -31.03
C THR A 429 7.77 2.58 -31.60
N GLY A 430 7.01 2.56 -32.71
CA GLY A 430 6.36 3.73 -33.30
C GLY A 430 5.01 4.15 -32.68
N PHE A 431 4.44 3.38 -31.74
CA PHE A 431 3.09 3.61 -31.17
C PHE A 431 3.09 4.22 -29.76
N GLY A 432 4.23 4.74 -29.30
CA GLY A 432 4.40 5.32 -27.97
C GLY A 432 4.83 4.30 -26.91
N ASN A 433 5.08 4.79 -25.69
CA ASN A 433 5.47 3.93 -24.58
C ASN A 433 4.24 3.22 -24.01
N ILE A 434 4.24 1.89 -24.04
CA ILE A 434 3.17 1.05 -23.53
C ILE A 434 3.70 0.21 -22.38
N GLU A 435 3.15 0.46 -21.20
CA GLU A 435 3.53 -0.17 -19.94
C GLU A 435 2.54 -1.28 -19.59
N LEU A 436 3.05 -2.47 -19.23
CA LEU A 436 2.24 -3.54 -18.65
C LEU A 436 2.17 -3.30 -17.14
N VAL A 437 1.03 -2.81 -16.67
CA VAL A 437 0.80 -2.38 -15.27
C VAL A 437 0.49 -3.57 -14.37
N SER A 438 -0.36 -4.48 -14.84
CA SER A 438 -0.76 -5.68 -14.12
C SER A 438 -0.83 -6.86 -15.07
N TYR A 439 -0.44 -8.03 -14.57
CA TYR A 439 -0.51 -9.31 -15.26
C TYR A 439 -0.97 -10.37 -14.27
N ARG A 440 -2.13 -10.97 -14.52
CA ARG A 440 -2.72 -12.02 -13.69
C ARG A 440 -3.07 -13.22 -14.55
N VAL A 441 -2.75 -14.39 -14.03
CA VAL A 441 -2.98 -15.68 -14.68
C VAL A 441 -3.72 -16.56 -13.71
N ASP A 442 -4.90 -17.03 -14.11
CA ASP A 442 -5.75 -17.91 -13.32
C ASP A 442 -6.03 -19.18 -14.14
N ALA A 443 -5.89 -20.36 -13.54
CA ALA A 443 -6.38 -21.60 -14.14
C ALA A 443 -7.89 -21.69 -13.91
N ILE A 444 -8.68 -21.75 -14.98
CA ILE A 444 -10.15 -21.85 -14.90
C ILE A 444 -10.57 -23.28 -14.54
N THR A 445 -9.82 -24.27 -15.04
CA THR A 445 -10.07 -25.69 -14.79
C THR A 445 -8.85 -26.35 -14.15
N GLY A 446 -9.04 -27.53 -13.56
CA GLY A 446 -7.92 -28.37 -13.15
C GLY A 446 -7.37 -29.18 -14.32
N GLY A 447 -6.14 -29.68 -14.19
CA GLY A 447 -5.45 -30.50 -15.21
C GLY A 447 -4.26 -29.79 -15.83
N THR A 448 -3.37 -30.55 -16.48
CA THR A 448 -2.20 -30.02 -17.21
C THR A 448 -2.58 -29.34 -18.53
N ASP A 449 -3.82 -29.55 -18.98
CA ASP A 449 -4.47 -28.96 -20.15
C ASP A 449 -5.50 -27.90 -19.75
N ALA A 450 -5.40 -27.39 -18.51
CA ALA A 450 -6.32 -26.41 -17.98
C ALA A 450 -6.46 -25.20 -18.90
N LEU A 451 -7.69 -24.73 -19.06
CA LEU A 451 -7.91 -23.46 -19.73
C LEU A 451 -7.42 -22.34 -18.80
N VAL A 452 -6.52 -21.52 -19.30
CA VAL A 452 -5.88 -20.46 -18.55
C VAL A 452 -6.52 -19.13 -18.94
N ASP A 453 -6.88 -18.36 -17.92
CA ASP A 453 -7.32 -16.99 -18.04
C ASP A 453 -6.18 -16.04 -17.77
N VAL A 454 -5.85 -15.21 -18.75
CA VAL A 454 -4.85 -14.15 -18.58
C VAL A 454 -5.53 -12.81 -18.68
N VAL A 455 -5.40 -12.01 -17.63
CA VAL A 455 -5.91 -10.64 -17.58
C VAL A 455 -4.74 -9.68 -17.44
N VAL A 456 -4.64 -8.73 -18.35
CA VAL A 456 -3.58 -7.71 -18.37
C VAL A 456 -4.17 -6.32 -18.24
N GLN A 457 -3.45 -5.42 -17.58
CA GLN A 457 -3.69 -3.98 -17.67
C GLN A 457 -2.52 -3.32 -18.40
N LEU A 458 -2.84 -2.59 -19.46
CA LEU A 458 -1.87 -1.84 -20.24
C LEU A 458 -2.11 -0.34 -20.06
N LYS A 459 -1.03 0.43 -19.99
CA LYS A 459 -1.07 1.89 -19.88
C LYS A 459 -0.32 2.54 -21.03
N SER A 460 -0.90 3.58 -21.62
CA SER A 460 -0.21 4.50 -22.52
C SER A 460 -0.63 5.94 -22.21
N GLY A 461 0.34 6.76 -21.81
CA GLY A 461 0.07 8.10 -21.26
C GLY A 461 -0.86 8.01 -20.03
N ASP A 462 -1.99 8.70 -20.10
CA ASP A 462 -3.02 8.70 -19.04
C ASP A 462 -4.10 7.62 -19.19
N LYS A 463 -4.08 6.84 -20.28
CA LYS A 463 -5.08 5.80 -20.54
C LYS A 463 -4.61 4.45 -20.01
N ILE A 464 -5.48 3.78 -19.27
CA ILE A 464 -5.30 2.40 -18.80
C ILE A 464 -6.45 1.58 -19.36
N VAL A 465 -6.15 0.39 -19.90
CA VAL A 465 -7.15 -0.54 -20.41
C VAL A 465 -6.91 -1.94 -19.86
N THR A 466 -8.00 -2.65 -19.58
CA THR A 466 -7.94 -4.05 -19.17
C THR A 466 -8.35 -4.97 -20.33
N ALA A 467 -7.53 -5.97 -20.61
CA ALA A 467 -7.77 -6.94 -21.67
C ALA A 467 -7.56 -8.37 -21.18
N ARG A 468 -8.15 -9.32 -21.91
CA ARG A 468 -8.19 -10.73 -21.55
C ARG A 468 -7.78 -11.61 -22.73
N GLY A 469 -7.04 -12.68 -22.43
CA GLY A 469 -6.80 -13.79 -23.34
C GLY A 469 -7.05 -15.10 -22.61
N ALA A 470 -7.70 -16.05 -23.26
CA ALA A 470 -8.09 -17.30 -22.62
C ALA A 470 -7.81 -18.49 -23.54
N ARG A 471 -6.78 -19.27 -23.20
CA ARG A 471 -6.35 -20.47 -23.95
C ARG A 471 -5.76 -21.51 -23.02
N THR A 472 -5.63 -22.74 -23.50
CA THR A 472 -4.88 -23.80 -22.80
C THR A 472 -3.37 -23.50 -22.77
N ASP A 473 -2.86 -22.83 -23.81
CA ASP A 473 -1.47 -22.33 -23.83
C ASP A 473 -1.40 -20.95 -23.16
N ILE A 474 -0.72 -20.91 -21.99
CA ILE A 474 -0.49 -19.68 -21.21
C ILE A 474 0.16 -18.60 -22.06
N ILE A 475 1.14 -18.95 -22.90
CA ILE A 475 1.91 -17.96 -23.64
C ILE A 475 1.04 -17.30 -24.70
N MET A 476 0.28 -18.09 -25.44
CA MET A 476 -0.67 -17.56 -26.41
C MET A 476 -1.79 -16.75 -25.74
N ALA A 477 -2.32 -17.21 -24.60
CA ALA A 477 -3.30 -16.44 -23.83
C ALA A 477 -2.74 -15.07 -23.43
N SER A 478 -1.48 -15.01 -22.96
CA SER A 478 -0.80 -13.78 -22.59
C SER A 478 -0.55 -12.86 -23.79
N VAL A 479 -0.08 -13.40 -24.91
CA VAL A 479 0.16 -12.62 -26.12
C VAL A 479 -1.14 -12.04 -26.67
N GLU A 480 -2.21 -12.82 -26.70
CA GLU A 480 -3.53 -12.35 -27.15
C GLU A 480 -4.09 -11.26 -26.23
N ALA A 481 -3.99 -11.44 -24.91
CA ALA A 481 -4.42 -10.44 -23.94
C ALA A 481 -3.69 -9.10 -24.17
N VAL A 482 -2.37 -9.16 -24.38
CA VAL A 482 -1.55 -7.98 -24.65
C VAL A 482 -1.93 -7.34 -26.00
N LEU A 483 -2.06 -8.12 -27.07
CA LEU A 483 -2.44 -7.60 -28.39
C LEU A 483 -3.84 -6.98 -28.41
N GLU A 484 -4.78 -7.53 -27.65
CA GLU A 484 -6.11 -6.98 -27.51
C GLU A 484 -6.06 -5.61 -26.80
N GLY A 485 -5.38 -5.53 -25.65
CA GLY A 485 -5.19 -4.26 -24.95
C GLY A 485 -4.43 -3.24 -25.79
N LEU A 486 -3.43 -3.68 -26.57
CA LEU A 486 -2.67 -2.82 -27.48
C LEU A 486 -3.58 -2.21 -28.55
N ASN A 487 -4.40 -3.01 -29.23
CA ASN A 487 -5.36 -2.53 -30.23
C ASN A 487 -6.41 -1.57 -29.65
N MET A 488 -6.61 -1.57 -28.32
CA MET A 488 -7.46 -0.59 -27.66
C MET A 488 -6.79 0.76 -27.43
N LEU A 489 -5.48 0.77 -27.20
CA LEU A 489 -4.70 1.98 -26.91
C LEU A 489 -4.34 2.78 -28.17
N ILE A 490 -4.18 2.11 -29.32
CA ILE A 490 -3.70 2.69 -30.58
C ILE A 490 -4.79 3.21 -31.53
#